data_AF-A0A149U334-F1
#
_entry.id   AF-A0A149U334-F1
#
_cell.length_a   1.000
_cell.length_b   1.000
_cell.length_c   1.000
_cell.angle_alpha   90.00
_cell.angle_beta   90.00
_cell.angle_gamma   90.00
#
_symmetry.space_group_name_H-M   'P 1'
#
loop_
_entity.id
_entity.type
_entity.pdbx_description
1 polymer ?
#
loop_
_entity_poly.entity_id
_entity_poly.type
_entity_poly.pdbx_seq_one_letter_code
_entity_poly.pdbx_strand_id
1 'polypeptide(L)'
;MPRSCKRTGWATVRRAVLTVSASLALVMGAAGASRAAEQTPQTEVKYLVFVHGLHVMDIQAAYRLDNAQYGIGAHVKTAGLFGMFMKTDLTLKAQGRFNGQTIEPETFESGGWSRRRNR
;
A
#
# COMPACT_ATOMS: atom_id res chain seq x y z
N MET A 1 9.52 46.38 62.34
CA MET A 1 9.44 46.09 60.89
C MET A 1 9.31 47.43 60.16
N PRO A 2 10.11 47.74 59.12
CA PRO A 2 10.11 47.02 57.83
C PRO A 2 11.50 46.79 57.15
N ARG A 3 11.48 45.80 56.24
CA ARG A 3 12.09 45.63 54.89
C ARG A 3 13.54 46.06 54.57
N SER A 4 14.33 45.00 54.31
CA SER A 4 15.10 44.68 53.09
C SER A 4 15.93 45.77 52.40
N CYS A 5 17.23 45.52 52.24
CA CYS A 5 17.86 45.13 50.96
C CYS A 5 19.39 45.21 51.10
N LYS A 6 20.10 44.07 51.09
CA LYS A 6 21.57 44.01 50.90
C LYS A 6 21.85 43.14 49.68
N ARG A 7 22.30 43.73 48.58
CA ARG A 7 23.68 44.11 48.22
C ARG A 7 24.53 42.89 47.83
N THR A 8 24.97 42.95 46.57
CA THR A 8 26.31 42.63 46.06
C THR A 8 26.83 41.20 46.10
N GLY A 9 27.36 40.78 44.96
CA GLY A 9 28.43 39.79 44.93
C GLY A 9 28.58 39.08 43.60
N TRP A 10 29.07 39.77 42.58
CA TRP A 10 29.79 39.09 41.50
C TRP A 10 30.96 38.33 42.06
N ALA A 11 31.14 37.09 41.62
CA ALA A 11 32.30 36.66 40.84
C ALA A 11 32.59 35.17 41.06
N THR A 12 33.14 34.60 39.99
CA THR A 12 34.11 33.50 40.01
C THR A 12 33.54 32.11 40.36
N VAL A 13 33.33 31.22 39.38
CA VAL A 13 34.35 30.48 38.61
C VAL A 13 34.54 29.06 39.18
N ARG A 14 34.56 28.12 38.24
CA ARG A 14 35.17 26.78 38.28
C ARG A 14 34.44 25.65 38.99
N ARG A 15 34.18 24.65 38.13
CA ARG A 15 34.41 23.21 38.31
C ARG A 15 33.28 22.39 38.94
N ALA A 16 32.65 21.66 38.02
CA ALA A 16 32.55 20.20 38.02
C ALA A 16 31.65 19.55 39.07
N VAL A 17 30.42 19.21 38.68
CA VAL A 17 29.71 17.97 39.08
C VAL A 17 28.78 17.59 37.90
N LEU A 18 29.22 16.71 37.01
CA LEU A 18 28.69 15.35 36.81
C LEU A 18 27.16 15.18 37.00
N THR A 19 26.55 14.62 35.95
CA THR A 19 25.36 13.75 35.94
C THR A 19 24.02 14.31 36.40
N VAL A 20 23.16 14.72 35.44
CA VAL A 20 21.73 14.34 35.46
C VAL A 20 21.28 14.04 34.03
N SER A 21 20.90 12.78 33.85
CA SER A 21 20.22 12.14 32.75
C SER A 21 18.84 12.76 32.46
N ALA A 22 18.56 13.05 31.19
CA ALA A 22 17.19 13.20 30.69
C ALA A 22 17.13 12.62 29.27
N SER A 23 17.00 11.29 29.21
CA SER A 23 16.74 10.53 28.00
C SER A 23 15.40 10.96 27.41
N LEU A 24 15.43 11.72 26.32
CA LEU A 24 14.25 11.99 25.50
C LEU A 24 13.90 10.70 24.75
N ALA A 25 13.07 9.86 25.37
CA ALA A 25 12.60 8.61 24.79
C ALA A 25 11.72 8.92 23.57
N LEU A 26 12.28 8.66 22.40
CA LEU A 26 11.64 8.73 21.10
C LEU A 26 10.56 7.63 21.04
N VAL A 27 9.31 7.97 21.34
CA VAL A 27 8.15 7.13 20.98
C VAL A 27 7.94 7.29 19.47
N MET A 28 8.79 6.64 18.68
CA MET A 28 8.51 6.38 17.27
C MET A 28 7.46 5.28 17.23
N GLY A 29 6.26 5.68 16.83
CA GLY A 29 5.11 4.80 16.68
C GLY A 29 5.47 3.57 15.86
N ALA A 30 5.11 2.40 16.38
CA ALA A 30 4.95 1.19 15.60
C ALA A 30 3.79 1.43 14.62
N ALA A 31 4.08 2.05 13.48
CA ALA A 31 3.25 1.93 12.31
C ALA A 31 3.30 0.44 11.93
N GLY A 32 2.29 -0.30 12.37
CA GLY A 32 2.09 -1.68 11.97
C GLY A 32 2.01 -1.70 10.46
N ALA A 33 3.09 -2.17 9.82
CA ALA A 33 3.02 -2.60 8.45
C ALA A 33 2.09 -3.81 8.43
N SER A 34 0.80 -3.56 8.21
CA SER A 34 -0.16 -4.59 7.84
C SER A 34 0.34 -5.16 6.52
N ARG A 35 1.12 -6.23 6.60
CA ARG A 35 1.37 -7.07 5.44
C ARG A 35 0.01 -7.53 4.96
N ALA A 36 -0.36 -7.09 3.76
CA ALA A 36 -1.48 -7.65 3.05
C ALA A 36 -1.26 -9.17 2.99
N ALA A 37 -2.00 -9.90 3.81
CA ALA A 37 -2.06 -11.34 3.69
C ALA A 37 -2.57 -11.63 2.27
N GLU A 38 -1.98 -12.59 1.57
CA GLU A 38 -2.56 -13.06 0.31
C GLU A 38 -3.96 -13.61 0.62
N GLN A 39 -4.97 -12.78 0.31
CA GLN A 39 -6.36 -13.07 0.62
C GLN A 39 -6.93 -13.95 -0.49
N THR A 40 -7.40 -15.15 -0.12
CA THR A 40 -8.08 -16.07 -1.04
C THR A 40 -9.32 -15.40 -1.64
N PRO A 41 -9.51 -15.45 -2.98
CA PRO A 41 -10.67 -14.83 -3.61
C PRO A 41 -11.97 -15.52 -3.18
N GLN A 42 -13.04 -14.73 -3.04
CA GLN A 42 -14.37 -15.26 -2.71
C GLN A 42 -15.08 -15.80 -3.96
N THR A 43 -14.87 -15.14 -5.09
CA THR A 43 -15.51 -15.49 -6.35
C THR A 43 -14.49 -15.39 -7.47
N GLU A 44 -14.50 -16.41 -8.33
CA GLU A 44 -13.67 -16.48 -9.52
C GLU A 44 -14.57 -16.77 -10.72
N VAL A 45 -14.41 -15.99 -11.78
CA VAL A 45 -15.18 -16.08 -13.00
C VAL A 45 -14.24 -16.10 -14.20
N LYS A 46 -14.50 -16.99 -15.15
CA LYS A 46 -13.81 -17.04 -16.43
C LYS A 46 -14.71 -16.55 -17.53
N TYR A 47 -14.29 -15.48 -18.21
CA TYR A 47 -14.93 -14.92 -19.38
C TYR A 47 -14.18 -15.33 -20.64
N LEU A 48 -14.94 -15.76 -21.65
CA LEU A 48 -14.45 -16.04 -22.99
C LEU A 48 -14.92 -14.91 -23.90
N VAL A 49 -13.97 -14.24 -24.56
CA VAL A 49 -14.27 -13.12 -25.45
C VAL A 49 -14.24 -13.59 -26.90
N PHE A 50 -15.33 -13.36 -27.61
CA PHE A 50 -15.48 -13.71 -29.01
C PHE A 50 -15.62 -12.45 -29.88
N VAL A 51 -14.98 -12.46 -31.04
CA VAL A 51 -15.12 -11.42 -32.08
C VAL A 51 -15.55 -12.12 -33.36
N HIS A 52 -16.73 -11.80 -33.88
CA HIS A 52 -17.32 -12.46 -35.06
C HIS A 52 -17.36 -14.00 -34.94
N GLY A 53 -17.62 -14.53 -33.75
CA GLY A 53 -17.65 -15.97 -33.47
C GLY A 53 -16.28 -16.64 -33.25
N LEU A 54 -15.18 -15.90 -33.43
CA LEU A 54 -13.83 -16.38 -33.14
C LEU A 54 -13.45 -16.09 -31.70
N HIS A 55 -12.98 -17.10 -30.96
CA HIS A 55 -12.44 -16.92 -29.61
C HIS A 55 -11.10 -16.18 -29.67
N VAL A 56 -11.03 -15.00 -29.05
CA VAL A 56 -9.85 -14.13 -29.13
C VAL A 56 -9.15 -13.90 -27.79
N MET A 57 -9.83 -14.08 -26.66
CA MET A 57 -9.25 -13.76 -25.36
C MET A 57 -9.95 -14.51 -24.22
N ASP A 58 -9.16 -15.01 -23.28
CA ASP A 58 -9.64 -15.49 -21.98
C ASP A 58 -9.38 -14.39 -20.94
N ILE A 59 -10.38 -14.04 -20.13
CA ILE A 59 -10.22 -13.21 -18.94
C ILE A 59 -10.64 -14.03 -17.73
N GLN A 60 -9.73 -14.22 -16.77
CA GLN A 60 -10.07 -14.74 -15.45
C GLN A 60 -10.14 -13.55 -14.51
N ALA A 61 -11.25 -13.37 -13.82
CA ALA A 61 -11.43 -12.32 -12.84
C ALA A 61 -11.77 -12.97 -11.50
N ALA A 62 -11.08 -12.54 -10.46
CA ALA A 62 -11.29 -12.99 -9.10
C ALA A 62 -11.54 -11.76 -8.23
N TYR A 63 -12.52 -11.83 -7.35
CA TYR A 63 -12.80 -10.76 -6.41
C TYR A 63 -13.12 -11.30 -5.02
N ARG A 64 -12.84 -10.46 -4.03
CA ARG A 64 -13.21 -10.65 -2.64
C ARG A 64 -13.71 -9.32 -2.11
N LEU A 65 -14.87 -9.33 -1.48
CA LEU A 65 -15.43 -8.17 -0.81
C LEU A 65 -15.70 -8.55 0.64
N ASP A 66 -15.29 -7.68 1.55
CA ASP A 66 -15.62 -7.69 2.97
C ASP A 66 -16.28 -6.34 3.31
N ASN A 67 -16.80 -6.18 4.53
CA ASN A 67 -17.43 -4.95 4.99
C ASN A 67 -16.50 -3.73 4.97
N ALA A 68 -15.18 -3.93 5.02
CA ALA A 68 -14.20 -2.85 5.07
C ALA A 68 -13.11 -2.93 4.00
N GLN A 69 -12.98 -4.05 3.29
CA GLN A 69 -11.86 -4.32 2.39
C GLN A 69 -12.35 -4.94 1.09
N TYR A 70 -11.61 -4.69 0.01
CA TYR A 70 -11.81 -5.38 -1.25
C TYR A 70 -10.48 -5.81 -1.85
N GLY A 71 -10.53 -6.90 -2.60
CA GLY A 71 -9.43 -7.39 -3.43
C GLY A 71 -9.97 -7.82 -4.78
N ILE A 72 -9.27 -7.43 -5.85
CA ILE A 72 -9.59 -7.74 -7.23
C ILE A 72 -8.32 -8.27 -7.89
N GLY A 73 -8.44 -9.40 -8.58
CA GLY A 73 -7.42 -9.96 -9.43
C GLY A 73 -7.99 -10.20 -10.83
N ALA A 74 -7.22 -9.91 -11.86
CA ALA A 74 -7.58 -10.32 -13.22
C ALA A 74 -6.36 -10.87 -13.95
N HIS A 75 -6.56 -11.94 -14.71
CA HIS A 75 -5.59 -12.53 -15.60
C HIS A 75 -6.15 -12.57 -17.01
N VAL A 76 -5.54 -11.80 -17.90
CA VAL A 76 -6.00 -11.61 -19.27
C VAL A 76 -4.99 -12.23 -20.21
N LYS A 77 -5.42 -13.17 -21.04
CA LYS A 77 -4.56 -13.78 -22.05
C LYS A 77 -5.22 -13.82 -23.41
N THR A 78 -4.46 -13.55 -24.46
CA THR A 78 -4.94 -13.78 -25.82
C THR A 78 -5.18 -15.26 -26.05
N ALA A 79 -6.27 -15.61 -26.73
CA ALA A 79 -6.63 -16.97 -27.05
C ALA A 79 -6.73 -17.21 -28.57
N GLY A 80 -6.72 -18.48 -28.95
CA GLY A 80 -6.93 -18.93 -30.32
C GLY A 80 -5.87 -18.41 -31.30
N LEU A 81 -6.28 -18.31 -32.57
CA LEU A 81 -5.41 -17.86 -33.65
C LEU A 81 -4.96 -16.39 -33.48
N PHE A 82 -5.72 -15.60 -32.72
CA PHE A 82 -5.40 -14.20 -32.46
C PHE A 82 -4.07 -14.05 -31.69
N GLY A 83 -3.70 -15.04 -30.87
CA GLY A 83 -2.42 -15.10 -30.17
C GLY A 83 -1.19 -15.16 -31.08
N MET A 84 -1.34 -15.57 -32.34
CA MET A 84 -0.25 -15.54 -33.32
C MET A 84 0.09 -14.12 -33.78
N PHE A 85 -0.93 -13.25 -33.85
CA PHE A 85 -0.77 -11.87 -34.28
C PHE A 85 -0.51 -10.92 -33.12
N MET A 86 -1.08 -11.20 -31.95
CA MET A 86 -0.89 -10.41 -30.74
C MET A 86 -0.91 -11.27 -29.48
N LYS A 87 0.24 -11.32 -28.80
CA LYS A 87 0.33 -11.96 -27.48
C LYS A 87 0.11 -10.93 -26.39
N THR A 88 -0.94 -11.14 -25.62
CA THR A 88 -1.20 -10.48 -24.34
C THR A 88 -1.22 -11.55 -23.28
N ASP A 89 -0.50 -11.29 -22.20
CA ASP A 89 -0.55 -12.05 -20.95
C ASP A 89 -0.40 -10.99 -19.85
N LEU A 90 -1.49 -10.67 -19.17
CA LEU A 90 -1.55 -9.58 -18.21
C LEU A 90 -2.12 -10.08 -16.90
N THR A 91 -1.43 -9.77 -15.81
CA THR A 91 -1.93 -9.93 -14.45
C THR A 91 -2.18 -8.56 -13.86
N LEU A 92 -3.38 -8.34 -13.35
CA LEU A 92 -3.81 -7.14 -12.65
C LEU A 92 -4.20 -7.56 -11.23
N LYS A 93 -3.73 -6.84 -10.22
CA LYS A 93 -4.15 -6.99 -8.84
C LYS A 93 -4.40 -5.62 -8.24
N ALA A 94 -5.52 -5.46 -7.56
CA ALA A 94 -5.86 -4.25 -6.83
C ALA A 94 -6.47 -4.64 -5.49
N GLN A 95 -6.07 -3.96 -4.42
CA GLN A 95 -6.70 -4.16 -3.11
C GLN A 95 -6.79 -2.82 -2.39
N GLY A 96 -7.72 -2.72 -1.46
CA GLY A 96 -7.89 -1.52 -0.66
C GLY A 96 -9.05 -1.65 0.31
N ARG A 97 -9.46 -0.49 0.82
CA ARG A 97 -10.54 -0.36 1.80
C ARG A 97 -11.67 0.49 1.26
N PHE A 98 -12.88 0.18 1.69
CA PHE A 98 -14.03 1.02 1.38
C PHE A 98 -13.99 2.27 2.28
N ASN A 99 -13.84 3.46 1.67
CA ASN A 99 -13.91 4.75 2.35
C ASN A 99 -14.92 5.66 1.64
N GLY A 100 -16.21 5.50 1.97
CA GLY A 100 -17.29 6.22 1.30
C GLY A 100 -17.65 5.61 -0.06
N GLN A 101 -17.97 6.45 -1.04
CA GLN A 101 -18.45 6.02 -2.36
C GLN A 101 -17.36 5.91 -3.43
N THR A 102 -16.18 6.48 -3.16
CA THR A 102 -15.03 6.41 -4.07
C THR A 102 -14.10 5.29 -3.63
N ILE A 103 -13.80 4.39 -4.55
CA ILE A 103 -12.96 3.22 -4.30
C ILE A 103 -11.60 3.49 -4.91
N GLU A 104 -10.61 3.82 -4.08
CA GLU A 104 -9.22 4.02 -4.49
C GLU A 104 -8.36 2.87 -3.93
N PRO A 105 -7.62 2.13 -4.79
CA PRO A 105 -6.81 1.02 -4.33
C PRO A 105 -5.62 1.51 -3.51
N GLU A 106 -5.44 0.91 -2.34
CA GLU A 106 -4.24 1.11 -1.51
C GLU A 106 -3.02 0.51 -2.21
N THR A 107 -3.19 -0.62 -2.90
CA THR A 107 -2.17 -1.17 -3.77
C THR A 107 -2.74 -1.57 -5.12
N PHE A 108 -1.99 -1.26 -6.17
CA PHE A 108 -2.27 -1.68 -7.54
C PHE A 108 -1.00 -2.24 -8.15
N GLU A 109 -1.09 -3.44 -8.70
CA GLU A 109 -0.03 -4.12 -9.40
C GLU A 109 -0.52 -4.52 -10.80
N SER A 110 0.26 -4.17 -11.82
CA SER A 110 0.06 -4.66 -13.18
C SER A 110 1.35 -5.29 -13.66
N GLY A 111 1.30 -6.56 -14.02
CA GLY A 111 2.42 -7.33 -14.54
C GLY A 111 2.06 -8.08 -15.82
N GLY A 112 3.07 -8.63 -16.47
CA GLY A 112 2.90 -9.41 -17.70
C GLY A 112 3.26 -8.64 -18.98
N TRP A 113 3.10 -9.32 -20.11
CA TRP A 113 3.49 -8.87 -21.43
C TRP A 113 2.27 -8.39 -22.23
N SER A 114 2.16 -7.08 -22.44
CA SER A 114 1.12 -6.46 -23.28
C SER A 114 1.71 -5.39 -24.19
N ARG A 115 2.66 -5.76 -25.06
CA ARG A 115 3.26 -4.90 -26.10
C ARG A 115 3.72 -3.47 -25.71
N ARG A 116 3.72 -3.09 -24.43
CA ARG A 116 4.24 -1.84 -23.90
C ARG A 116 4.60 -2.04 -22.43
N ARG A 117 5.87 -1.81 -22.10
CA ARG A 117 6.35 -1.70 -20.72
C ARG A 117 5.64 -0.51 -20.10
N ASN A 118 4.77 -0.74 -19.11
CA ASN A 118 4.39 0.31 -18.18
C ASN A 118 5.60 0.53 -17.28
N ARG A 119 6.43 1.52 -17.62
CA ARG A 119 7.46 2.09 -16.76
C ARG A 119 6.86 3.29 -16.07
#